data_AF-B3SAF0-F1
#
_entry.id   AF-B3SAF0-F1
#
_cell.length_a   1.000
_cell.length_b   1.000
_cell.length_c   1.000
_cell.angle_alpha   90.00
_cell.angle_beta   90.00
_cell.angle_gamma   90.00
#
_symmetry.space_group_name_H-M   'P 1'
#
loop_
_entity.id
_entity.type
_entity.pdbx_description
1 polymer ?
#
loop_
_entity_poly.entity_id
_entity_poly.type
_entity_poly.pdbx_seq_one_letter_code
_entity_poly.pdbx_strand_id
1 'polypeptide(L)'
;MAANALDINDSYGVDYQGFVALHLGAGKHQTSLRPIYKRISQEACSKALSTLSAEKSVTKAVTEAMVSLETCGVVNAGVGSALNSDGAVQCDASIMDGQSLAFGAVGCVSGIPNPTQVAFEILRNSNNRHRLGLISPLLLTGDGARDFAIKNGIHNAPPESLISDKALKKYFKIKEMVASLKSATTVNESIGCSDDIQDTIGVICVDSSGQIAVAASSGGNQFKMPGRIGQSAIYGAGCCAYNGHESHGCSVAATTTGVGEQIIRTNLAKQLCDEILNQGTGVSMLRKKASWSVIAYILS
;
A
#
# COMPACT_ATOMS: atom_id res chain seq x y z
N MET A 1 4.13 -11.29 11.79
CA MET A 1 2.92 -10.88 12.54
C MET A 1 3.17 -9.60 13.31
N ALA A 2 2.62 -8.49 12.82
CA ALA A 2 2.32 -7.31 13.60
C ALA A 2 1.24 -6.51 12.85
N ALA A 3 0.00 -7.02 12.85
CA ALA A 3 -1.16 -6.17 12.58
C ALA A 3 -1.40 -5.39 13.88
N ASN A 4 -0.97 -4.13 13.94
CA ASN A 4 -1.24 -3.27 15.09
C ASN A 4 -2.58 -2.57 14.83
N ALA A 5 -3.67 -3.15 15.32
CA ALA A 5 -4.91 -2.39 15.51
C ALA A 5 -4.80 -1.65 16.84
N LEU A 6 -4.81 -0.32 16.81
CA LEU A 6 -5.00 0.48 18.02
C LEU A 6 -6.50 0.65 18.21
N ASP A 7 -7.04 -0.02 19.23
CA ASP A 7 -8.41 0.16 19.70
C ASP A 7 -8.34 0.86 21.05
N ILE A 8 -8.81 2.11 21.13
CA ILE A 8 -8.82 2.90 22.37
C ILE A 8 -10.20 2.69 23.01
N ASN A 9 -10.27 1.80 24.01
CA ASN A 9 -11.48 1.44 24.76
C ASN A 9 -12.21 2.65 25.40
N ASP A 10 -13.45 2.91 24.99
CA ASP A 10 -14.72 2.59 25.69
C ASP A 10 -14.87 2.86 27.21
N SER A 11 -14.12 3.78 27.83
CA SER A 11 -14.32 4.13 29.27
C SER A 11 -14.66 5.59 29.56
N TYR A 12 -14.71 6.43 28.53
CA TYR A 12 -15.15 7.82 28.62
C TYR A 12 -15.93 8.09 27.33
N GLY A 13 -16.99 8.89 27.37
CA GLY A 13 -17.83 9.20 26.21
C GLY A 13 -17.08 9.96 25.10
N VAL A 14 -16.13 9.31 24.46
CA VAL A 14 -15.35 9.83 23.33
C VAL A 14 -16.12 9.49 22.07
N ASP A 15 -16.51 10.53 21.32
CA ASP A 15 -17.05 10.39 19.97
C ASP A 15 -16.19 9.39 19.17
N TYR A 16 -16.82 8.38 18.59
CA TYR A 16 -16.15 7.39 17.76
C TYR A 16 -15.49 8.10 16.56
N GLN A 17 -14.17 8.26 16.57
CA GLN A 17 -13.44 9.06 15.56
C GLN A 17 -13.15 8.30 14.25
N GLY A 18 -13.37 6.98 14.21
CA GLY A 18 -13.05 6.11 13.09
C GLY A 18 -12.04 5.02 13.45
N PHE A 19 -11.64 4.23 12.46
CA PHE A 19 -10.76 3.08 12.60
C PHE A 19 -9.64 3.12 11.56
N VAL A 20 -8.43 2.72 11.96
CA VAL A 20 -7.27 2.62 11.06
C VAL A 20 -6.60 1.27 11.25
N ALA A 21 -6.41 0.54 10.14
CA ALA A 21 -5.63 -0.68 10.10
C ALA A 21 -4.52 -0.56 9.06
N LEU A 22 -3.38 -1.18 9.32
CA LEU A 22 -2.25 -1.17 8.40
C LEU A 22 -1.44 -2.47 8.44
N HIS A 23 -0.66 -2.71 7.39
CA HIS A 23 0.41 -3.70 7.37
C HIS A 23 1.71 -3.10 6.85
N LEU A 24 2.83 -3.67 7.30
CA LEU A 24 4.18 -3.29 6.88
C LEU A 24 4.89 -4.42 6.11
N GLY A 25 4.12 -5.27 5.44
CA GLY A 25 4.63 -6.38 4.65
C GLY A 25 4.43 -7.75 5.30
N ALA A 26 4.29 -8.77 4.47
CA ALA A 26 4.24 -10.18 4.86
C ALA A 26 5.61 -10.85 4.69
N GLY A 27 5.97 -11.67 5.67
CA GLY A 27 7.24 -12.40 5.72
C GLY A 27 7.91 -12.35 7.09
N LYS A 28 9.19 -12.72 7.13
CA LYS A 28 9.94 -12.86 8.38
C LYS A 28 10.54 -11.54 8.87
N HIS A 29 9.77 -10.82 9.69
CA HIS A 29 10.21 -9.60 10.37
C HIS A 29 11.35 -9.85 11.35
N GLN A 30 12.47 -9.14 11.20
CA GLN A 30 13.58 -9.19 12.17
C GLN A 30 13.10 -8.72 13.55
N THR A 31 13.33 -9.55 14.57
CA THR A 31 12.87 -9.27 15.95
C THR A 31 13.45 -7.96 16.49
N SER A 32 14.69 -7.64 16.14
CA SER A 32 15.37 -6.39 16.52
C SER A 32 14.69 -5.13 15.98
N LEU A 33 13.99 -5.21 14.85
CA LEU A 33 13.30 -4.07 14.22
C LEU A 33 11.86 -3.90 14.71
N ARG A 34 11.31 -4.83 15.51
CA ARG A 34 9.93 -4.75 16.03
C ARG A 34 9.60 -3.42 16.73
N PRO A 35 10.47 -2.84 17.58
CA PRO A 35 10.17 -1.55 18.20
C PRO A 35 10.03 -0.42 17.18
N ILE A 36 10.85 -0.45 16.12
CA ILE A 36 10.80 0.54 15.03
C ILE A 36 9.51 0.38 14.24
N TYR A 37 9.17 -0.86 13.84
CA TYR A 37 7.91 -1.15 13.16
C TYR A 37 6.69 -0.71 13.96
N LYS A 38 6.67 -0.99 15.27
CA LYS A 38 5.59 -0.52 16.15
C LYS A 38 5.50 1.00 16.17
N ARG A 39 6.62 1.70 16.31
CA ARG A 39 6.66 3.17 16.35
C ARG A 39 6.13 3.79 15.06
N ILE A 40 6.59 3.34 13.89
CA ILE A 40 6.13 3.89 12.60
C ILE A 40 4.66 3.55 12.33
N SER A 41 4.17 2.37 12.77
CA SER A 41 2.74 2.05 12.72
C SER A 41 1.92 3.02 13.56
N GLN A 42 2.35 3.29 14.80
CA GLN A 42 1.66 4.21 15.70
C GLN A 42 1.63 5.63 15.14
N GLU A 43 2.73 6.10 14.55
CA GLU A 43 2.80 7.41 13.91
C GLU A 43 1.85 7.51 12.71
N ALA A 44 1.84 6.51 11.83
CA ALA A 44 0.95 6.46 10.67
C ALA A 44 -0.54 6.45 11.10
N CYS A 45 -0.90 5.60 12.07
CA CYS A 45 -2.27 5.59 12.61
C CYS A 45 -2.64 6.94 13.25
N SER A 46 -1.73 7.58 13.98
CA SER A 46 -1.99 8.88 14.62
C SER A 46 -2.24 9.98 13.60
N LYS A 47 -1.49 10.00 12.47
CA LYS A 47 -1.71 10.95 11.37
C LYS A 47 -3.05 10.72 10.68
N ALA A 48 -3.41 9.47 10.39
CA ALA A 48 -4.73 9.16 9.83
C ALA A 48 -5.87 9.60 10.77
N LEU A 49 -5.83 9.23 12.06
CA LEU A 49 -6.87 9.60 13.03
C LEU A 49 -7.01 11.12 13.20
N SER A 50 -5.87 11.84 13.22
CA SER A 50 -5.87 13.31 13.27
C SER A 50 -6.54 13.92 12.03
N THR A 51 -6.25 13.35 10.85
CA THR A 51 -6.83 13.77 9.57
C THR A 51 -8.33 13.47 9.49
N LEU A 52 -8.76 12.30 9.96
CA LEU A 52 -10.19 11.96 10.06
C LEU A 52 -10.94 12.97 10.94
N SER A 53 -10.35 13.34 12.08
CA SER A 53 -10.94 14.30 13.02
C SER A 53 -11.02 15.72 12.45
N ALA A 54 -9.98 16.17 11.74
CA ALA A 54 -9.88 17.54 11.24
C ALA A 54 -10.62 17.76 9.92
N GLU A 55 -10.50 16.83 8.97
CA GLU A 55 -10.92 17.02 7.58
C GLU A 55 -12.13 16.17 7.16
N LYS A 56 -12.50 15.16 7.97
CA LYS A 56 -13.60 14.22 7.68
C LYS A 56 -13.48 13.58 6.29
N SER A 57 -12.26 13.26 5.87
CA SER A 57 -11.97 12.64 4.57
C SER A 57 -11.13 11.38 4.75
N VAL A 58 -11.75 10.23 4.47
CA VAL A 58 -11.11 8.92 4.59
C VAL A 58 -9.97 8.72 3.60
N THR A 59 -10.11 9.23 2.37
CA THR A 59 -9.06 9.14 1.34
C THR A 59 -7.84 9.97 1.73
N LYS A 60 -8.01 11.18 2.25
CA LYS A 60 -6.89 11.99 2.79
C LYS A 60 -6.23 11.33 3.99
N ALA A 61 -7.02 10.78 4.92
CA ALA A 61 -6.48 10.11 6.09
C ALA A 61 -5.61 8.89 5.72
N VAL A 62 -6.05 8.07 4.77
CA VAL A 62 -5.25 6.98 4.20
C VAL A 62 -3.97 7.53 3.58
N THR A 63 -4.06 8.59 2.77
CA THR A 63 -2.89 9.21 2.14
C THR A 63 -1.87 9.69 3.17
N GLU A 64 -2.27 10.37 4.24
CA GLU A 64 -1.34 10.87 5.28
C GLU A 64 -0.64 9.74 6.04
N ALA A 65 -1.36 8.65 6.35
CA ALA A 65 -0.73 7.46 6.94
C ALA A 65 0.27 6.82 5.98
N MET A 66 -0.08 6.67 4.70
CA MET A 66 0.81 6.12 3.68
C MET A 66 2.06 6.98 3.47
N VAL A 67 1.91 8.30 3.40
CA VAL A 67 3.02 9.27 3.30
C VAL A 67 3.98 9.12 4.49
N SER A 68 3.44 8.96 5.70
CA SER A 68 4.25 8.71 6.88
C SER A 68 5.10 7.44 6.77
N LEU A 69 4.53 6.38 6.20
CA LEU A 69 5.23 5.11 6.00
C LEU A 69 6.24 5.20 4.85
N GLU A 70 5.88 5.81 3.72
CA GLU A 70 6.75 6.01 2.55
C GLU A 70 7.97 6.90 2.86
N THR A 71 7.84 7.80 3.83
CA THR A 71 8.93 8.74 4.19
C THR A 71 9.88 8.15 5.24
N CYS A 72 9.49 7.08 5.95
CA CYS A 72 10.25 6.62 7.12
C CYS A 72 11.61 5.99 6.80
N GLY A 73 11.86 5.59 5.55
CA GLY A 73 13.13 4.99 5.12
C GLY A 73 13.35 3.52 5.54
N VAL A 74 12.42 2.93 6.30
CA VAL A 74 12.57 1.59 6.91
C VAL A 74 11.90 0.50 6.09
N VAL A 75 10.76 0.82 5.46
CA VAL A 75 9.90 -0.08 4.70
C VAL A 75 10.24 -0.03 3.21
N ASN A 76 9.83 -1.05 2.44
CA ASN A 76 10.01 -1.10 0.99
C ASN A 76 8.88 -0.33 0.27
N ALA A 77 8.79 0.97 0.50
CA ALA A 77 7.86 1.85 -0.19
C ALA A 77 8.37 3.28 -0.09
N GLY A 78 8.27 4.06 -1.17
CA GLY A 78 8.84 5.42 -1.22
C GLY A 78 10.33 5.41 -0.94
N VAL A 79 10.76 6.16 0.07
CA VAL A 79 12.14 6.19 0.56
C VAL A 79 12.48 4.86 1.24
N GLY A 80 13.58 4.22 0.81
CA GLY A 80 14.01 2.91 1.31
C GLY A 80 13.48 1.71 0.52
N SER A 81 12.82 1.98 -0.62
CA SER A 81 12.40 0.97 -1.59
C SER A 81 13.55 0.11 -2.11
N ALA A 82 13.22 -1.12 -2.47
CA ALA A 82 14.09 -2.09 -3.11
C ALA A 82 14.58 -1.56 -4.47
N LEU A 83 15.84 -1.86 -4.79
CA LEU A 83 16.44 -1.47 -6.05
C LEU A 83 16.15 -2.52 -7.14
N ASN A 84 15.85 -2.05 -8.35
CA ASN A 84 15.78 -2.88 -9.54
C ASN A 84 17.19 -3.36 -9.96
N SER A 85 17.30 -4.17 -11.02
CA SER A 85 18.61 -4.69 -11.49
C SER A 85 19.63 -3.59 -11.84
N ASP A 86 19.15 -2.41 -12.22
CA ASP A 86 19.96 -1.25 -12.60
C ASP A 86 20.37 -0.41 -11.39
N GLY A 87 19.94 -0.78 -10.19
CA GLY A 87 20.26 -0.05 -8.95
C GLY A 87 19.36 1.16 -8.71
N ALA A 88 18.22 1.27 -9.40
CA ALA A 88 17.29 2.38 -9.28
C ALA A 88 16.02 2.01 -8.49
N VAL A 89 15.43 2.99 -7.81
CA VAL A 89 14.12 2.89 -7.16
C VAL A 89 13.01 3.14 -8.18
N GLN A 90 12.05 2.21 -8.24
CA GLN A 90 10.82 2.33 -9.01
C GLN A 90 9.65 1.85 -8.15
N CYS A 91 8.69 2.71 -7.85
CA CYS A 91 7.59 2.38 -6.94
C CYS A 91 6.26 2.17 -7.68
N ASP A 92 5.41 1.38 -7.05
CA ASP A 92 4.03 1.10 -7.43
C ASP A 92 3.12 1.48 -6.27
N ALA A 93 2.04 2.22 -6.51
CA ALA A 93 1.07 2.56 -5.47
C ALA A 93 -0.34 2.77 -6.02
N SER A 94 -1.35 2.53 -5.18
CA SER A 94 -2.75 2.73 -5.50
C SER A 94 -3.56 3.16 -4.30
N ILE A 95 -4.68 3.82 -4.56
CA ILE A 95 -5.69 4.20 -3.56
C ILE A 95 -7.08 4.03 -4.16
N MET A 96 -8.03 3.62 -3.33
CA MET A 96 -9.43 3.46 -3.70
C MET A 96 -10.34 4.07 -2.63
N ASP A 97 -11.36 4.80 -3.09
CA ASP A 97 -12.49 5.25 -2.28
C ASP A 97 -13.63 4.23 -2.35
N GLY A 98 -14.07 3.72 -1.21
CA GLY A 98 -15.15 2.73 -1.13
C GLY A 98 -16.52 3.29 -1.48
N GLN A 99 -16.73 4.62 -1.38
CA GLN A 99 -18.02 5.23 -1.68
C GLN A 99 -18.24 5.43 -3.17
N SER A 100 -17.33 6.19 -3.80
CA SER A 100 -17.44 6.54 -5.23
C SER A 100 -16.87 5.48 -6.16
N LEU A 101 -16.15 4.50 -5.60
CA LEU A 101 -15.32 3.54 -6.34
C LEU A 101 -14.19 4.21 -7.15
N ALA A 102 -13.93 5.50 -6.91
CA ALA A 102 -12.83 6.21 -7.52
C ALA A 102 -11.50 5.54 -7.15
N PHE A 103 -10.61 5.45 -8.14
CA PHE A 103 -9.34 4.77 -8.01
C PHE A 103 -8.25 5.60 -8.69
N GLY A 104 -7.08 5.60 -8.08
CA GLY A 104 -5.89 6.19 -8.68
C GLY A 104 -4.69 5.31 -8.39
N ALA A 105 -3.79 5.19 -9.38
CA ALA A 105 -2.58 4.41 -9.25
C ALA A 105 -1.42 4.98 -10.04
N VAL A 106 -0.22 4.68 -9.55
CA VAL A 106 1.04 4.87 -10.26
C VAL A 106 1.81 3.57 -10.33
N GLY A 107 2.41 3.28 -11.48
CA GLY A 107 3.26 2.13 -11.69
C GLY A 107 4.66 2.51 -12.14
N CYS A 108 5.67 1.85 -11.59
CA CYS A 108 7.07 2.02 -11.98
C CYS A 108 7.56 3.49 -11.94
N VAL A 109 7.06 4.29 -11.00
CA VAL A 109 7.42 5.71 -10.91
C VAL A 109 8.76 5.88 -10.18
N SER A 110 9.61 6.77 -10.70
CA SER A 110 10.91 7.12 -10.13
C SER A 110 10.94 8.59 -9.71
N GLY A 111 11.83 8.96 -8.78
CA GLY A 111 11.99 10.34 -8.32
C GLY A 111 10.85 10.88 -7.44
N ILE A 112 9.88 10.04 -7.07
CA ILE A 112 8.74 10.44 -6.23
C ILE A 112 8.89 9.79 -4.84
N PRO A 113 9.15 10.57 -3.77
CA PRO A 113 9.25 10.04 -2.40
C PRO A 113 7.96 9.43 -1.88
N ASN A 114 6.82 9.97 -2.30
CA ASN A 114 5.49 9.57 -1.84
C ASN A 114 4.58 9.17 -3.01
N PRO A 115 4.78 7.98 -3.61
CA PRO A 115 3.95 7.48 -4.72
C PRO A 115 2.44 7.52 -4.43
N THR A 116 2.03 7.28 -3.18
CA THR A 116 0.62 7.31 -2.78
C THR A 116 -0.01 8.70 -2.95
N GLN A 117 0.74 9.79 -2.79
CA GLN A 117 0.21 11.15 -3.04
C GLN A 117 -0.14 11.35 -4.51
N VAL A 118 0.66 10.79 -5.42
CA VAL A 118 0.38 10.87 -6.86
C VAL A 118 -0.86 10.05 -7.20
N ALA A 119 -0.97 8.84 -6.63
CA ALA A 119 -2.16 8.01 -6.75
C ALA A 119 -3.43 8.72 -6.23
N PHE A 120 -3.34 9.41 -5.09
CA PHE A 120 -4.43 10.23 -4.54
C PHE A 120 -4.82 11.39 -5.47
N GLU A 121 -3.85 12.06 -6.07
CA GLU A 121 -4.14 13.14 -7.02
C GLU A 121 -4.79 12.62 -8.31
N ILE A 122 -4.43 11.42 -8.77
CA ILE A 122 -5.10 10.74 -9.88
C ILE A 122 -6.56 10.43 -9.49
N LEU A 123 -6.80 9.84 -8.31
CA LEU A 123 -8.15 9.56 -7.80
C LEU A 123 -8.99 10.84 -7.68
N ARG A 124 -8.41 11.93 -7.16
CA ARG A 124 -9.12 13.22 -7.04
C ARG A 124 -9.53 13.75 -8.42
N ASN A 125 -8.67 13.57 -9.42
CA ASN A 125 -8.94 13.99 -10.79
C ASN A 125 -9.87 13.04 -11.55
N SER A 126 -10.00 11.76 -11.15
CA SER A 126 -10.96 10.83 -11.76
C SER A 126 -12.41 11.23 -11.49
N ASN A 127 -12.66 11.93 -10.39
CA ASN A 127 -13.98 12.48 -10.06
C ASN A 127 -14.32 13.77 -10.84
N ASN A 128 -13.35 14.38 -11.51
CA ASN A 128 -13.54 15.60 -12.29
C ASN A 128 -13.82 15.28 -13.75
N ARG A 129 -14.92 15.79 -14.31
CA ARG A 129 -15.15 15.74 -15.76
C ARG A 129 -14.28 16.77 -16.45
N HIS A 130 -13.44 16.32 -17.38
CA HIS A 130 -12.69 17.23 -18.24
C HIS A 130 -13.67 18.07 -19.09
N ARG A 131 -13.39 19.36 -19.29
CA ARG A 131 -14.27 20.27 -20.04
C ARG A 131 -14.56 19.81 -21.47
N LEU A 132 -13.64 19.04 -22.06
CA LEU A 132 -13.76 18.44 -23.40
C LEU A 132 -14.40 17.04 -23.39
N GLY A 133 -14.92 16.56 -22.26
CA GLY A 133 -15.50 15.21 -22.13
C GLY A 133 -14.48 14.07 -22.11
N LEU A 134 -13.19 14.38 -21.97
CA LEU A 134 -12.14 13.37 -21.84
C LEU A 134 -12.22 12.68 -20.47
N ILE A 135 -11.94 11.37 -20.46
CA ILE A 135 -11.91 10.56 -19.26
C ILE A 135 -10.53 10.68 -18.62
N SER A 136 -10.49 11.05 -17.34
CA SER A 136 -9.26 11.08 -16.55
C SER A 136 -8.68 9.66 -16.41
N PRO A 137 -7.35 9.50 -16.46
CA PRO A 137 -6.73 8.20 -16.29
C PRO A 137 -6.94 7.68 -14.86
N LEU A 138 -7.02 6.36 -14.71
CA LEU A 138 -6.98 5.68 -13.39
C LEU A 138 -5.57 5.30 -12.98
N LEU A 139 -4.65 5.17 -13.95
CA LEU A 139 -3.30 4.68 -13.75
C LEU A 139 -2.35 5.42 -14.69
N LEU A 140 -1.24 5.91 -14.14
CA LEU A 140 -0.12 6.47 -14.90
C LEU A 140 1.16 5.71 -14.57
N THR A 141 2.13 5.66 -15.49
CA THR A 141 3.40 4.95 -15.25
C THR A 141 4.62 5.75 -15.63
N GLY A 142 5.76 5.35 -15.07
CA GLY A 142 7.09 5.85 -15.45
C GLY A 142 7.17 7.37 -15.44
N ASP A 143 7.74 7.92 -16.51
CA ASP A 143 7.95 9.37 -16.66
C ASP A 143 6.63 10.14 -16.73
N GLY A 144 5.58 9.59 -17.37
CA GLY A 144 4.28 10.24 -17.44
C GLY A 144 3.62 10.44 -16.07
N ALA A 145 3.81 9.48 -15.14
CA ALA A 145 3.37 9.64 -13.75
C ALA A 145 4.18 10.71 -13.00
N ARG A 146 5.50 10.77 -13.23
CA ARG A 146 6.37 11.79 -12.61
C ARG A 146 6.03 13.19 -13.12
N ASP A 147 5.84 13.36 -14.42
CA ASP A 147 5.50 14.64 -15.04
C ASP A 147 4.11 15.12 -14.56
N PHE A 148 3.16 14.20 -14.42
CA PHE A 148 1.87 14.48 -13.80
C PHE A 148 2.03 14.94 -12.34
N ALA A 149 2.88 14.27 -11.56
CA ALA A 149 3.14 14.66 -10.17
C ALA A 149 3.70 16.09 -10.09
N ILE A 150 4.72 16.41 -10.88
CA ILE A 150 5.34 17.75 -10.95
C ILE A 150 4.30 18.81 -11.33
N LYS A 151 3.49 18.53 -12.35
CA LYS A 151 2.44 19.46 -12.80
C LYS A 151 1.39 19.75 -11.72
N ASN A 152 1.14 18.80 -10.83
CA ASN A 152 0.21 18.96 -9.70
C ASN A 152 0.91 19.44 -8.41
N GLY A 153 2.17 19.89 -8.49
CA GLY A 153 2.89 20.46 -7.35
C GLY A 153 3.45 19.41 -6.37
N ILE A 154 3.48 18.14 -6.75
CA ILE A 154 4.08 17.07 -5.94
C ILE A 154 5.60 17.09 -6.16
N HIS A 155 6.36 17.03 -5.07
CA HIS A 155 7.81 17.14 -5.09
C HIS A 155 8.48 15.97 -5.82
N ASN A 156 9.33 16.28 -6.79
CA ASN A 156 10.25 15.34 -7.41
C ASN A 156 11.63 15.46 -6.75
N ALA A 157 12.10 14.35 -6.18
CA ALA A 157 13.39 14.23 -5.51
C ALA A 157 14.45 13.63 -6.44
N PRO A 158 15.74 13.92 -6.20
CA PRO A 158 16.83 13.19 -6.86
C PRO A 158 16.67 11.68 -6.64
N PRO A 159 16.77 10.82 -7.67
CA PRO A 159 16.60 9.38 -7.53
C PRO A 159 17.47 8.75 -6.42
N GLU A 160 18.66 9.28 -6.22
CA GLU A 160 19.64 8.81 -5.22
C GLU A 160 19.15 9.05 -3.79
N SER A 161 18.35 10.09 -3.55
CA SER A 161 17.84 10.40 -2.21
C SER A 161 16.76 9.41 -1.75
N LEU A 162 16.22 8.58 -2.65
CA LEU A 162 15.27 7.53 -2.32
C LEU A 162 15.95 6.24 -1.83
N ILE A 163 17.27 6.12 -2.05
CA ILE A 163 18.04 4.91 -1.76
C ILE A 163 18.53 4.95 -0.31
N SER A 164 18.09 4.00 0.50
CA SER A 164 18.61 3.82 1.86
C SER A 164 19.83 2.92 1.88
N ASP A 165 20.70 3.09 2.90
CA ASP A 165 21.85 2.20 3.12
C ASP A 165 21.45 0.73 3.22
N LYS A 166 20.28 0.46 3.81
CA LYS A 166 19.70 -0.90 3.93
C LYS A 166 19.40 -1.48 2.55
N ALA A 167 18.72 -0.72 1.69
CA ALA A 167 18.37 -1.14 0.34
C ALA A 167 19.63 -1.35 -0.52
N LEU A 168 20.60 -0.44 -0.42
CA LEU A 168 21.84 -0.50 -1.18
C LEU A 168 22.70 -1.72 -0.80
N LYS A 169 22.86 -2.01 0.49
CA LYS A 169 23.56 -3.21 0.97
C LYS A 169 22.89 -4.49 0.45
N LYS A 170 21.56 -4.54 0.46
CA LYS A 170 20.80 -5.70 -0.04
C LYS A 170 20.98 -5.88 -1.56
N TYR A 171 20.96 -4.78 -2.31
CA TYR A 171 21.20 -4.79 -3.75
C TYR A 171 22.58 -5.36 -4.09
N PHE A 172 23.66 -4.88 -3.47
CA PHE A 172 25.01 -5.39 -3.75
C PHE A 172 25.15 -6.87 -3.40
N LYS A 173 24.58 -7.32 -2.27
CA LYS A 173 24.54 -8.74 -1.91
C LYS A 173 23.90 -9.59 -3.01
N ILE A 174 22.74 -9.17 -3.54
CA ILE A 174 22.04 -9.90 -4.61
C ILE A 174 22.83 -9.84 -5.92
N LYS A 175 23.42 -8.68 -6.25
CA LYS A 175 24.24 -8.49 -7.44
C LYS A 175 25.44 -9.45 -7.46
N GLU A 176 26.12 -9.60 -6.33
CA GLU A 176 27.23 -10.57 -6.17
C GLU A 176 26.75 -12.02 -6.33
N MET A 177 25.62 -12.39 -5.71
CA MET A 177 25.04 -13.73 -5.87
C MET A 177 24.70 -14.03 -7.34
N VAL A 178 24.08 -13.09 -8.05
CA VAL A 178 23.77 -13.24 -9.49
C VAL A 178 25.05 -13.38 -10.33
N ALA A 179 26.10 -12.63 -10.03
CA ALA A 179 27.38 -12.73 -10.74
C ALA A 179 28.07 -14.10 -10.51
N SER A 180 28.03 -14.61 -9.28
CA SER A 180 28.56 -15.94 -8.96
C SER A 180 27.82 -17.07 -9.69
N LEU A 181 26.49 -16.96 -9.84
CA LEU A 181 25.67 -17.94 -10.54
C LEU A 181 25.92 -17.98 -12.04
N LYS A 182 26.12 -16.81 -12.67
CA LYS A 182 26.48 -16.73 -14.10
C LYS A 182 27.84 -17.38 -14.42
N SER A 183 28.70 -17.50 -13.41
CA SER A 183 30.03 -18.08 -13.53
C SER A 183 30.06 -19.57 -13.17
N ALA A 184 28.96 -20.13 -12.64
CA ALA A 184 28.87 -21.52 -12.22
C ALA A 184 28.31 -22.39 -13.37
N THR A 185 29.06 -23.42 -13.77
CA THR A 185 28.69 -24.36 -14.85
C THR A 185 27.69 -25.43 -14.41
N THR A 186 27.43 -25.55 -13.10
CA THR A 186 26.56 -26.57 -12.50
C THR A 186 25.45 -25.89 -11.70
N VAL A 187 24.19 -26.14 -12.11
CA VAL A 187 23.00 -25.62 -11.42
C VAL A 187 22.75 -26.47 -10.18
N ASN A 188 23.24 -26.04 -9.01
CA ASN A 188 22.77 -26.59 -7.75
C ASN A 188 21.45 -25.93 -7.38
N GLU A 189 20.35 -26.69 -7.41
CA GLU A 189 18.96 -26.27 -7.20
C GLU A 189 18.63 -25.75 -5.78
N SER A 190 19.61 -25.61 -4.89
CA SER A 190 19.38 -25.30 -3.48
C SER A 190 20.00 -23.97 -3.02
N ILE A 191 19.96 -22.93 -3.86
CA ILE A 191 20.06 -21.55 -3.35
C ILE A 191 18.66 -21.17 -2.87
N GLY A 192 18.35 -21.58 -1.63
CA GLY A 192 17.09 -21.26 -0.99
C GLY A 192 16.86 -19.75 -1.07
N CYS A 193 15.79 -19.36 -1.76
CA CYS A 193 15.23 -18.02 -1.63
C CYS A 193 14.81 -17.90 -0.16
N SER A 194 15.64 -17.25 0.65
CA SER A 194 15.24 -16.91 2.01
C SER A 194 13.87 -16.23 1.96
N ASP A 195 12.99 -16.52 2.92
CA ASP A 195 11.70 -15.84 3.19
C ASP A 195 11.91 -14.36 3.59
N ASP A 196 12.69 -13.67 2.79
CA ASP A 196 13.04 -12.29 2.88
C ASP A 196 11.79 -11.50 2.53
N ILE A 197 11.43 -10.59 3.43
CA ILE A 197 10.16 -9.89 3.41
C ILE A 197 9.95 -9.19 2.05
N GLN A 198 8.85 -9.53 1.39
CA GLN A 198 8.32 -8.79 0.24
C GLN A 198 7.45 -7.67 0.80
N ASP A 199 8.14 -6.63 1.27
CA ASP A 199 7.53 -5.52 1.98
C ASP A 199 6.65 -4.70 1.01
N THR A 200 5.34 -4.86 1.13
CA THR A 200 4.34 -3.91 0.62
C THR A 200 3.65 -3.31 1.84
N ILE A 201 3.48 -2.00 1.86
CA ILE A 201 2.68 -1.35 2.89
C ILE A 201 1.25 -1.19 2.40
N GLY A 202 0.31 -1.18 3.33
CA GLY A 202 -1.08 -0.90 3.02
C GLY A 202 -1.82 -0.38 4.24
N VAL A 203 -2.78 0.52 4.00
CA VAL A 203 -3.56 1.19 5.04
C VAL A 203 -5.02 1.19 4.64
N ILE A 204 -5.89 0.88 5.60
CA ILE A 204 -7.34 1.02 5.53
C ILE A 204 -7.74 2.06 6.57
N CYS A 205 -8.58 3.02 6.20
CA CYS A 205 -9.24 3.93 7.15
C CYS A 205 -10.74 3.87 7.00
N VAL A 206 -11.45 3.96 8.12
CA VAL A 206 -12.91 4.07 8.21
C VAL A 206 -13.24 5.27 9.07
N ASP A 207 -14.15 6.13 8.61
CA ASP A 207 -14.63 7.24 9.45
C ASP A 207 -15.82 6.85 10.33
N SER A 208 -16.27 7.79 11.14
CA SER A 208 -17.41 7.62 12.05
C SER A 208 -18.75 7.36 11.35
N SER A 209 -18.84 7.67 10.05
CA SER A 209 -20.03 7.44 9.22
C SER A 209 -19.95 6.14 8.41
N GLY A 210 -18.85 5.38 8.56
CA GLY A 210 -18.65 4.10 7.88
C GLY A 210 -18.14 4.20 6.44
N GLN A 211 -17.69 5.39 6.01
CA GLN A 211 -16.97 5.53 4.75
C GLN A 211 -15.63 4.81 4.87
N ILE A 212 -15.22 4.07 3.85
CA ILE A 212 -13.95 3.34 3.85
C ILE A 212 -13.07 3.77 2.68
N ALA A 213 -11.77 3.91 2.94
CA ALA A 213 -10.77 4.05 1.90
C ALA A 213 -9.60 3.11 2.19
N VAL A 214 -8.88 2.75 1.12
CA VAL A 214 -7.72 1.86 1.22
C VAL A 214 -6.63 2.28 0.24
N ALA A 215 -5.38 2.08 0.63
CA ALA A 215 -4.23 2.26 -0.25
C ALA A 215 -3.16 1.19 -0.04
N ALA A 216 -2.34 1.00 -1.07
CA ALA A 216 -1.18 0.11 -1.07
C ALA A 216 0.00 0.81 -1.76
N SER A 217 1.23 0.51 -1.32
CA SER A 217 2.47 1.06 -1.91
C SER A 217 3.64 0.10 -1.73
N SER A 218 4.48 -0.03 -2.75
CA SER A 218 5.66 -0.91 -2.73
C SER A 218 6.77 -0.44 -3.67
N GLY A 219 8.02 -0.66 -3.27
CA GLY A 219 9.18 -0.64 -4.16
C GLY A 219 9.29 -1.89 -5.04
N GLY A 220 8.47 -2.91 -4.79
CA GLY A 220 8.44 -4.18 -5.52
C GLY A 220 9.55 -5.16 -5.11
N ASN A 221 9.77 -6.17 -5.96
CA ASN A 221 10.72 -7.24 -5.69
C ASN A 221 12.16 -6.72 -5.73
N GLN A 222 13.01 -7.31 -4.90
CA GLN A 222 14.44 -7.07 -4.93
C GLN A 222 15.02 -7.45 -6.30
N PHE A 223 15.86 -6.60 -6.87
CA PHE A 223 16.54 -6.88 -8.14
C PHE A 223 15.58 -7.15 -9.31
N LYS A 224 14.35 -6.60 -9.24
CA LYS A 224 13.36 -6.71 -10.31
C LYS A 224 13.89 -6.15 -11.63
N MET A 225 13.33 -6.63 -12.75
CA MET A 225 13.55 -6.00 -14.06
C MET A 225 13.03 -4.55 -14.02
N PRO A 226 13.76 -3.57 -14.56
CA PRO A 226 13.26 -2.21 -14.75
C PRO A 226 11.97 -2.24 -15.55
N GLY A 227 10.98 -1.45 -15.14
CA GLY A 227 9.66 -1.50 -15.78
C GLY A 227 8.69 -2.52 -15.18
N ARG A 228 9.14 -3.43 -14.29
CA ARG A 228 8.23 -4.38 -13.61
C ARG A 228 7.27 -3.62 -12.69
N ILE A 229 5.97 -3.82 -12.92
CA ILE A 229 4.87 -3.31 -12.10
C ILE A 229 4.30 -4.46 -11.25
N GLY A 230 4.18 -4.23 -9.95
CA GLY A 230 3.59 -5.15 -8.97
C GLY A 230 2.11 -4.92 -8.70
N GLN A 231 1.57 -5.72 -7.78
CA GLN A 231 0.16 -5.70 -7.42
C GLN A 231 -0.31 -4.34 -6.90
N SER A 232 0.57 -3.57 -6.25
CA SER A 232 0.24 -2.28 -5.64
C SER A 232 -0.21 -1.21 -6.64
N ALA A 233 -0.02 -1.38 -7.95
CA ALA A 233 -0.57 -0.47 -8.96
C ALA A 233 -1.83 -1.04 -9.65
N ILE A 234 -2.14 -2.33 -9.46
CA ILE A 234 -3.16 -3.03 -10.25
C ILE A 234 -4.50 -3.00 -9.50
N TYR A 235 -5.50 -2.43 -10.17
CA TYR A 235 -6.88 -2.35 -9.68
C TYR A 235 -7.40 -3.73 -9.22
N GLY A 236 -7.89 -3.80 -7.97
CA GLY A 236 -8.44 -5.03 -7.40
C GLY A 236 -7.40 -6.08 -6.99
N ALA A 237 -6.12 -5.89 -7.28
CA ALA A 237 -5.06 -6.78 -6.80
C ALA A 237 -4.40 -6.22 -5.53
N GLY A 238 -3.88 -4.99 -5.60
CA GLY A 238 -3.17 -4.33 -4.50
C GLY A 238 -4.10 -3.90 -3.37
N CYS A 239 -5.18 -3.22 -3.72
CA CYS A 239 -6.23 -2.82 -2.79
C CYS A 239 -7.61 -2.80 -3.43
N CYS A 240 -8.65 -2.94 -2.61
CA CYS A 240 -10.05 -2.85 -3.00
C CYS A 240 -10.91 -2.39 -1.82
N ALA A 241 -11.90 -1.54 -2.06
CA ALA A 241 -12.82 -1.04 -1.05
C ALA A 241 -14.23 -0.89 -1.63
N TYR A 242 -15.23 -1.24 -0.84
CA TYR A 242 -16.63 -0.99 -1.10
C TYR A 242 -17.31 -0.52 0.18
N ASN A 243 -18.02 0.59 0.13
CA ASN A 243 -18.97 0.93 1.18
C ASN A 243 -20.16 -0.03 1.14
N GLY A 244 -20.79 -0.23 2.29
CA GLY A 244 -22.02 -1.02 2.37
C GLY A 244 -23.13 -0.42 1.51
N HIS A 245 -23.61 -1.21 0.55
CA HIS A 245 -24.83 -0.93 -0.19
C HIS A 245 -26.05 -1.39 0.64
N GLU A 246 -27.23 -0.80 0.40
CA GLU A 246 -28.49 -1.10 1.13
C GLU A 246 -28.82 -2.60 1.21
N SER A 247 -28.31 -3.41 0.29
CA SER A 247 -28.52 -4.86 0.20
C SER A 247 -27.60 -5.72 1.09
N HIS A 248 -26.41 -5.24 1.48
CA HIS A 248 -25.42 -6.03 2.24
C HIS A 248 -25.05 -5.41 3.59
N GLY A 249 -25.32 -4.12 3.81
CA GLY A 249 -25.19 -3.45 5.11
C GLY A 249 -23.78 -3.33 5.68
N CYS A 250 -22.74 -3.86 5.03
CA CYS A 250 -21.36 -3.81 5.51
C CYS A 250 -20.40 -3.18 4.48
N SER A 251 -19.58 -2.24 4.95
CA SER A 251 -18.42 -1.75 4.20
C SER A 251 -17.28 -2.75 4.32
N VAL A 252 -16.57 -3.02 3.22
CA VAL A 252 -15.43 -3.95 3.16
C VAL A 252 -14.24 -3.27 2.48
N ALA A 253 -13.03 -3.56 2.95
CA ALA A 253 -11.82 -3.21 2.22
C ALA A 253 -10.71 -4.21 2.49
N ALA A 254 -9.85 -4.39 1.49
CA ALA A 254 -8.68 -5.26 1.55
C ALA A 254 -7.48 -4.56 0.92
N THR A 255 -6.30 -4.82 1.49
CA THR A 255 -4.99 -4.47 0.93
C THR A 255 -4.07 -5.67 1.04
N THR A 256 -3.20 -5.90 0.07
CA THR A 256 -2.44 -7.14 -0.07
C THR A 256 -0.93 -6.92 -0.05
N THR A 257 -0.21 -7.94 0.39
CA THR A 257 1.25 -8.01 0.41
C THR A 257 1.68 -9.44 0.12
N GLY A 258 2.91 -9.64 -0.34
CA GLY A 258 3.45 -10.96 -0.71
C GLY A 258 3.84 -10.99 -2.18
N VAL A 259 3.72 -12.18 -2.79
CA VAL A 259 4.19 -12.42 -4.17
C VAL A 259 3.26 -11.74 -5.17
N GLY A 260 3.65 -10.54 -5.61
CA GLY A 260 2.83 -9.69 -6.49
C GLY A 260 2.28 -10.40 -7.72
N GLU A 261 3.07 -11.27 -8.37
CA GLU A 261 2.66 -12.04 -9.54
C GLU A 261 1.50 -13.00 -9.25
N GLN A 262 1.47 -13.61 -8.06
CA GLN A 262 0.37 -14.50 -7.65
C GLN A 262 -0.87 -13.68 -7.29
N ILE A 263 -0.68 -12.57 -6.57
CA ILE A 263 -1.77 -11.66 -6.16
C ILE A 263 -2.49 -11.07 -7.38
N ILE A 264 -1.73 -10.67 -8.41
CA ILE A 264 -2.29 -10.15 -9.67
C ILE A 264 -3.10 -11.23 -10.38
N ARG A 265 -2.56 -12.46 -10.50
CA ARG A 265 -3.25 -13.57 -11.19
C ARG A 265 -4.60 -13.93 -10.55
N THR A 266 -4.76 -13.69 -9.25
CA THR A 266 -5.97 -14.02 -8.50
C THR A 266 -6.89 -12.82 -8.25
N ASN A 267 -6.50 -11.59 -8.60
CA ASN A 267 -7.24 -10.37 -8.23
C ASN A 267 -7.60 -10.36 -6.73
N LEU A 268 -6.62 -10.70 -5.89
CA LEU A 268 -6.86 -11.14 -4.52
C LEU A 268 -7.66 -10.15 -3.66
N ALA A 269 -7.32 -8.86 -3.69
CA ALA A 269 -8.03 -7.87 -2.87
C ALA A 269 -9.52 -7.79 -3.23
N LYS A 270 -9.83 -7.78 -4.52
CA LYS A 270 -11.21 -7.77 -5.02
C LYS A 270 -11.94 -9.08 -4.70
N GLN A 271 -11.31 -10.24 -4.96
CA GLN A 271 -11.91 -11.54 -4.64
C GLN A 271 -12.28 -11.65 -3.16
N LEU A 272 -11.41 -11.19 -2.26
CA LEU A 272 -11.68 -11.17 -0.83
C LEU A 272 -12.88 -10.27 -0.49
N CYS A 273 -12.93 -9.07 -1.07
CA CYS A 273 -14.06 -8.17 -0.85
C CYS A 273 -15.39 -8.75 -1.38
N ASP A 274 -15.36 -9.28 -2.60
CA ASP A 274 -16.54 -9.89 -3.24
C ASP A 274 -17.04 -11.11 -2.45
N GLU A 275 -16.13 -11.96 -1.96
CA GLU A 275 -16.49 -13.12 -1.14
C GLU A 275 -17.15 -12.72 0.18
N ILE A 276 -16.59 -11.71 0.87
CA ILE A 276 -17.15 -11.18 2.12
C ILE A 276 -18.57 -10.61 1.89
N LEU A 277 -18.78 -9.89 0.79
CA LEU A 277 -20.09 -9.33 0.44
C LEU A 277 -21.11 -10.43 0.09
N ASN A 278 -20.67 -11.47 -0.64
CA ASN A 278 -21.54 -12.56 -1.10
C ASN A 278 -21.93 -13.54 0.00
N GLN A 279 -21.04 -13.85 0.94
CA GLN A 279 -21.33 -14.83 2.00
C GLN A 279 -22.33 -14.32 3.04
N GLY A 280 -22.62 -13.02 3.11
CA GLY A 280 -23.55 -12.40 4.09
C GLY A 280 -23.18 -12.66 5.56
N THR A 281 -22.04 -13.31 5.81
CA THR A 281 -21.56 -13.76 7.10
C THR A 281 -20.17 -13.17 7.26
N GLY A 282 -20.06 -12.24 8.20
CA GLY A 282 -18.77 -11.65 8.57
C GLY A 282 -17.82 -12.75 9.01
N VAL A 283 -16.86 -13.10 8.16
CA VAL A 283 -15.71 -13.91 8.56
C VAL A 283 -14.87 -13.06 9.51
N SER A 284 -15.21 -13.13 10.79
CA SER A 284 -14.54 -12.37 11.83
C SER A 284 -13.09 -12.83 12.00
N MET A 285 -12.12 -11.93 11.87
CA MET A 285 -10.90 -11.98 12.68
C MET A 285 -10.41 -10.60 13.13
N LEU A 286 -11.32 -9.84 13.76
CA LEU A 286 -11.10 -9.02 14.96
C LEU A 286 -12.50 -8.67 15.49
N ARG A 287 -12.91 -9.35 16.56
CA ARG A 287 -14.25 -9.21 17.16
C ARG A 287 -14.19 -8.17 18.28
N LYS A 288 -14.90 -7.04 18.15
CA LYS A 288 -15.94 -6.60 19.10
C LYS A 288 -16.65 -5.29 18.70
N LYS A 289 -17.99 -5.35 18.75
CA LYS A 289 -18.99 -4.29 19.01
C LYS A 289 -18.72 -2.88 18.43
N ALA A 290 -18.98 -2.73 17.14
CA ALA A 290 -19.65 -1.56 16.57
C ALA A 290 -20.33 -2.03 15.27
N SER A 291 -21.31 -1.31 14.75
CA SER A 291 -22.14 -1.68 13.59
C SER A 291 -21.41 -1.73 12.24
N TRP A 292 -20.12 -2.09 12.22
CA TRP A 292 -19.24 -2.12 11.06
C TRP A 292 -18.31 -3.35 11.14
N SER A 293 -18.08 -4.05 10.03
CA SER A 293 -17.12 -5.17 9.96
C SER A 293 -16.00 -4.83 8.97
N VAL A 294 -14.86 -4.34 9.48
CA VAL A 294 -13.66 -4.09 8.68
C VAL A 294 -12.79 -5.34 8.72
N ILE A 295 -12.71 -6.07 7.61
CA ILE A 295 -11.91 -7.30 7.51
C ILE A 295 -10.65 -7.00 6.69
N ALA A 296 -9.56 -6.67 7.37
CA ALA A 296 -8.25 -6.52 6.75
C ALA A 296 -7.57 -7.91 6.63
N TYR A 297 -7.60 -8.51 5.44
CA TYR A 297 -6.84 -9.74 5.16
C TYR A 297 -5.40 -9.40 4.78
N ILE A 298 -4.45 -9.72 5.67
CA ILE A 298 -3.03 -9.76 5.34
C ILE A 298 -2.70 -11.21 5.03
N LEU A 299 -2.69 -11.58 3.75
CA LEU A 299 -2.16 -12.88 3.33
C LEU A 299 -0.63 -12.82 3.38
N SER A 300 -0.02 -13.83 4.00
CA SER A 300 1.43 -14.02 4.10
C SER A 300 1.83 -15.34 3.50
#